data_AF-A0A6A0AEN5-F1
#
_entry.id   AF-A0A6A0AEN5-F1
#
_cell.length_a   1.000
_cell.length_b   1.000
_cell.length_c   1.000
_cell.angle_alpha   90.00
_cell.angle_beta   90.00
_cell.angle_gamma   90.00
#
_symmetry.space_group_name_H-M   'P 1'
#
loop_
_entity.id
_entity.type
_entity.pdbx_description
1 polymer ?
#
loop_
_entity_poly.entity_id
_entity_poly.type
_entity_poly.pdbx_seq_one_letter_code
_entity_poly.pdbx_strand_id
1 'polypeptide(L)'
;MHATSACIARQVLGCRQSAALGSMTMVDRFTYSSAPVKRVKAVQFSVWDPDEIRKYSVAKIESSDTYEKGLPKPGGLADLRLGIMDRTPGSVCTTDGADSRDCPGYFGHIELAQPMYHCGFIKTIVRVLRCVSYHTSKLLVDKTTDKYNMGLRIRNPESRLRYFVGMCASKRMDESTGNPQPKYKYDAMKIIAEFDKPKGQEEAVEQGERKFVSGRAAALQ
;
A
#
# COMPACT_ATOMS: atom_id res chain seq x y z
N MET A 1 -20.15 19.37 1.31
CA MET A 1 -19.72 18.01 0.92
C MET A 1 -18.56 17.62 1.84
N HIS A 2 -18.88 17.07 3.01
CA HIS A 2 -17.89 16.77 4.05
C HIS A 2 -17.84 15.26 4.27
N ALA A 3 -16.70 14.66 3.93
CA ALA A 3 -16.37 13.29 4.27
C ALA A 3 -15.80 13.27 5.69
N THR A 4 -16.57 12.71 6.62
CA THR A 4 -16.18 12.46 8.00
C THR A 4 -15.25 11.25 8.07
N SER A 5 -13.97 11.52 8.29
CA SER A 5 -12.97 10.54 8.68
C SER A 5 -13.20 10.16 10.14
N ALA A 6 -13.60 8.93 10.40
CA ALA A 6 -13.77 8.40 11.75
C ALA A 6 -12.40 8.07 12.36
N CYS A 7 -11.77 9.09 12.97
CA CYS A 7 -10.62 8.94 13.84
C CYS A 7 -11.13 8.47 15.21
N ILE A 8 -10.78 7.25 15.61
CA ILE A 8 -11.11 6.72 16.94
C ILE A 8 -10.20 7.41 17.96
N ALA A 9 -10.69 8.53 18.49
CA ALA A 9 -10.14 9.15 19.69
C ALA A 9 -10.70 8.42 20.91
N ARG A 10 -9.83 7.75 21.67
CA ARG A 10 -10.19 7.22 22.99
C ARG A 10 -9.65 8.16 24.06
N GLN A 11 -10.60 8.93 24.62
CA GLN A 11 -10.41 9.87 25.71
C GLN A 11 -9.94 9.15 26.97
N VAL A 12 -8.89 9.68 27.59
CA VAL A 12 -8.29 9.20 28.83
C VAL A 12 -8.71 10.14 29.96
N LEU A 13 -9.30 9.52 30.99
CA LEU A 13 -9.35 9.90 32.41
C LEU A 13 -10.37 10.94 32.91
N GLY A 14 -11.05 10.51 33.97
CA GLY A 14 -11.76 11.35 34.93
C GLY A 14 -12.66 10.55 35.86
N CYS A 15 -12.13 9.58 36.61
CA CYS A 15 -12.91 8.88 37.64
C CYS A 15 -12.30 9.18 39.02
N ARG A 16 -13.05 9.94 39.84
CA ARG A 16 -12.91 9.94 41.30
C ARG A 16 -14.03 9.08 41.88
N GLN A 17 -13.63 8.22 42.79
CA GLN A 17 -14.36 7.12 43.42
C GLN A 17 -15.62 7.58 44.18
N SER A 18 -16.65 6.71 44.26
CA SER A 18 -17.02 6.12 45.55
C SER A 18 -18.01 4.93 45.43
N ALA A 19 -17.61 3.83 46.08
CA ALA A 19 -18.35 2.82 46.83
C ALA A 19 -19.74 2.26 46.39
N ALA A 20 -19.81 0.92 46.54
CA ALA A 20 -20.95 0.06 46.84
C ALA A 20 -21.78 -0.52 45.68
N LEU A 21 -22.16 -1.80 45.87
CA LEU A 21 -22.76 -2.81 44.96
C LEU A 21 -21.76 -3.43 43.98
N GLY A 22 -21.50 -4.73 44.17
CA GLY A 22 -20.45 -5.53 43.53
C GLY A 22 -20.34 -5.26 42.03
N SER A 23 -19.43 -4.33 41.69
CA SER A 23 -19.24 -3.84 40.34
C SER A 23 -18.45 -4.86 39.56
N MET A 24 -19.00 -5.36 38.45
CA MET A 24 -18.22 -6.02 37.41
C MET A 24 -17.02 -5.13 37.07
N THR A 25 -15.84 -5.51 37.53
CA THR A 25 -14.61 -4.83 37.13
C THR A 25 -14.47 -4.99 35.63
N MET A 26 -14.07 -3.92 34.94
CA MET A 26 -13.97 -3.76 33.48
C MET A 26 -13.03 -4.78 32.77
N VAL A 27 -12.61 -5.83 33.46
CA VAL A 27 -11.57 -6.80 33.08
C VAL A 27 -12.17 -8.07 32.44
N ASP A 28 -13.46 -8.37 32.62
CA ASP A 28 -14.09 -9.60 32.08
C ASP A 28 -14.68 -9.47 30.67
N ARG A 29 -14.23 -8.49 29.87
CA ARG A 29 -14.73 -8.34 28.49
C ARG A 29 -14.06 -9.27 27.48
N PHE A 30 -12.93 -9.89 27.84
CA PHE A 30 -12.14 -10.70 26.93
C PHE A 30 -11.82 -12.05 27.56
N THR A 31 -11.79 -13.09 26.74
CA THR A 31 -11.36 -14.43 27.15
C THR A 31 -9.90 -14.44 27.60
N TYR A 32 -9.57 -15.41 28.46
CA TYR A 32 -8.21 -15.57 28.97
C TYR A 32 -7.22 -15.80 27.83
N SER A 33 -6.13 -15.04 27.82
CA SER A 33 -5.01 -15.20 26.88
C SER A 33 -3.72 -15.41 27.66
N SER A 34 -2.85 -16.29 27.15
CA SER A 34 -1.51 -16.51 27.69
C SER A 34 -0.54 -15.35 27.40
N ALA A 35 -0.90 -14.44 26.50
CA ALA A 35 -0.05 -13.32 26.11
C ALA A 35 0.01 -12.23 27.21
N PRO A 36 1.21 -11.72 27.54
CA PRO A 36 1.34 -10.67 28.56
C PRO A 36 0.78 -9.34 28.07
N VAL A 37 0.00 -8.67 28.92
CA VAL A 37 -0.56 -7.35 28.63
C VAL A 37 0.55 -6.31 28.53
N LYS A 38 0.66 -5.64 27.38
CA LYS A 38 1.62 -4.55 27.13
C LYS A 38 0.90 -3.31 26.61
N ARG A 39 1.41 -2.12 26.98
CA ARG A 39 0.95 -0.84 26.43
C ARG A 39 1.72 -0.49 25.16
N VAL A 40 1.00 -0.02 24.14
CA VAL A 40 1.59 0.42 22.85
C VAL A 40 2.47 1.65 23.09
N LYS A 41 3.74 1.58 22.66
CA LYS A 41 4.73 2.68 22.82
C LYS A 41 4.78 3.62 21.62
N ALA A 42 4.70 3.08 20.41
CA ALA A 42 4.79 3.81 19.15
C ALA A 42 4.07 3.03 18.06
N VAL A 43 3.69 3.73 16.98
CA VAL A 43 3.08 3.16 15.78
C VAL A 43 4.01 3.43 14.61
N GLN A 44 4.41 2.37 13.90
CA GLN A 44 5.23 2.47 12.71
C GLN A 44 4.34 2.39 11.47
N PHE A 45 4.56 3.31 10.53
CA PHE A 45 3.91 3.29 9.23
C PHE A 45 4.91 2.80 8.18
N SER A 46 4.50 1.82 7.40
CA SER A 46 5.26 1.29 6.26
C SER A 46 4.31 0.98 5.11
N VAL A 47 4.90 0.85 3.92
CA VAL A 47 4.22 0.26 2.77
C VAL A 47 4.48 -1.25 2.83
N TRP A 48 3.46 -2.04 2.52
CA TRP A 48 3.55 -3.50 2.51
C TRP A 48 4.11 -4.00 1.20
N ASP A 49 5.02 -4.97 1.28
CA ASP A 49 5.48 -5.69 0.11
C ASP A 49 4.47 -6.77 -0.30
N PRO A 50 4.33 -7.06 -1.62
CA PRO A 50 3.36 -8.04 -2.10
C PRO A 50 3.59 -9.44 -1.53
N ASP A 51 4.84 -9.82 -1.27
CA ASP A 51 5.18 -11.11 -0.68
C ASP A 51 4.83 -11.17 0.81
N GLU A 52 4.90 -10.05 1.53
CA GLU A 52 4.45 -9.95 2.92
C GLU A 52 2.93 -10.09 3.02
N ILE A 53 2.19 -9.44 2.10
CA ILE A 53 0.72 -9.57 2.01
C ILE A 53 0.33 -11.04 1.84
N ARG A 54 0.99 -11.78 0.94
CA ARG A 54 0.73 -13.22 0.74
C ARG A 54 1.03 -14.06 1.99
N LYS A 55 2.16 -13.80 2.66
CA LYS A 55 2.56 -14.55 3.87
C LYS A 55 1.62 -14.29 5.05
N TYR A 56 1.12 -13.07 5.17
CA TYR A 56 0.22 -12.68 6.27
C TYR A 56 -1.22 -13.13 6.03
N SER A 57 -1.62 -13.27 4.76
CA SER A 57 -2.97 -13.67 4.41
C SER A 57 -3.25 -15.14 4.70
N VAL A 58 -4.46 -15.44 5.17
CA VAL A 58 -4.90 -16.81 5.48
C VAL A 58 -5.56 -17.49 4.27
N ALA A 59 -6.20 -16.70 3.40
CA ALA A 59 -6.91 -17.21 2.23
C ALA A 59 -6.64 -16.35 0.99
N LYS A 60 -6.58 -17.02 -0.16
CA LYS A 60 -6.65 -16.40 -1.48
C LYS A 60 -8.11 -16.34 -1.91
N ILE A 61 -8.56 -15.15 -2.30
CA ILE A 61 -9.93 -14.92 -2.75
C ILE A 61 -9.95 -14.94 -4.27
N GLU A 62 -10.70 -15.88 -4.84
CA GLU A 62 -10.78 -16.10 -6.30
C GLU A 62 -12.21 -15.92 -6.83
N SER A 63 -13.21 -16.22 -6.00
CA SER A 63 -14.63 -16.11 -6.36
C SER A 63 -15.25 -14.83 -5.80
N SER A 64 -16.09 -14.17 -6.59
CA SER A 64 -16.97 -13.09 -6.12
C SER A 64 -18.16 -13.59 -5.29
N ASP A 65 -18.51 -14.87 -5.44
CA ASP A 65 -19.68 -15.45 -4.79
C ASP A 65 -19.44 -15.62 -3.28
N THR A 66 -20.43 -15.21 -2.49
CA THR A 66 -20.35 -15.24 -1.02
C THR A 66 -20.82 -16.58 -0.45
N TYR A 67 -21.93 -17.12 -0.97
CA TYR A 67 -22.54 -18.35 -0.50
C TYR A 67 -22.80 -19.30 -1.66
N GLU A 68 -22.54 -20.59 -1.45
CA GLU A 68 -22.91 -21.67 -2.36
C GLU A 68 -23.83 -22.64 -1.61
N LYS A 69 -25.05 -22.85 -2.12
CA LYS A 69 -26.06 -23.73 -1.51
C LYS A 69 -26.36 -23.40 -0.02
N GLY A 70 -26.31 -22.12 0.32
CA GLY A 70 -26.58 -21.63 1.68
C GLY A 70 -25.41 -21.77 2.67
N LEU A 71 -24.26 -22.31 2.24
CA LEU A 71 -23.03 -22.36 3.02
C LEU A 71 -22.02 -21.34 2.51
N PRO A 72 -21.17 -20.78 3.38
CA PRO A 72 -20.10 -19.87 2.97
C PRO A 72 -19.14 -20.59 2.01
N LYS A 73 -18.87 -19.96 0.86
CA LYS A 73 -18.02 -20.55 -0.17
C LYS A 73 -16.54 -20.42 0.23
N PRO A 74 -15.75 -21.52 0.27
CA PRO A 74 -14.31 -21.41 0.47
C PRO A 74 -13.67 -20.69 -0.73
N GLY A 75 -12.76 -19.74 -0.45
CA GLY A 75 -12.15 -18.88 -1.49
C GLY A 75 -13.09 -17.79 -2.04
N GLY A 76 -14.26 -17.60 -1.43
CA GLY A 76 -15.15 -16.47 -1.65
C GLY A 76 -14.95 -15.35 -0.61
N LEU A 77 -15.81 -14.33 -0.67
CA LEU A 77 -15.72 -13.18 0.23
C LEU A 77 -16.13 -13.48 1.68
N ALA A 78 -16.98 -14.49 1.91
CA ALA A 78 -17.40 -14.92 3.26
C ALA A 78 -16.73 -16.24 3.68
N ASP A 79 -15.49 -16.48 3.24
CA ASP A 79 -14.73 -17.63 3.70
C ASP A 79 -14.56 -17.59 5.23
N LEU A 80 -14.91 -18.70 5.90
CA LEU A 80 -14.86 -18.83 7.36
C LEU A 80 -13.45 -18.63 7.93
N ARG A 81 -12.40 -18.78 7.12
CA ARG A 81 -11.01 -18.50 7.52
C ARG A 81 -10.73 -17.01 7.76
N LEU A 82 -11.50 -16.13 7.13
CA LEU A 82 -11.39 -14.67 7.29
C LEU A 82 -12.14 -14.16 8.53
N GLY A 83 -12.97 -15.02 9.12
CA GLY A 83 -13.83 -14.72 10.26
C GLY A 83 -15.28 -15.09 9.96
N ILE A 84 -16.10 -15.07 11.02
CA ILE A 84 -17.52 -15.40 10.92
C ILE A 84 -18.33 -14.13 10.70
N MET A 85 -19.03 -14.08 9.56
CA MET A 85 -20.00 -13.02 9.26
C MET A 85 -21.35 -13.29 9.91
N ASP A 86 -21.82 -14.53 9.84
CA ASP A 86 -23.17 -14.91 10.28
C ASP A 86 -23.15 -15.46 11.70
N ARG A 87 -24.02 -14.93 12.57
CA ARG A 87 -24.12 -15.32 13.99
C ARG A 87 -25.00 -16.54 14.20
N THR A 88 -25.09 -17.40 13.20
CA THR A 88 -25.82 -18.65 13.30
C THR A 88 -25.18 -19.54 14.37
N PRO A 89 -25.97 -20.12 15.29
CA PRO A 89 -25.42 -20.97 16.34
C PRO A 89 -24.63 -22.14 15.73
N GLY A 90 -23.34 -22.23 16.06
CA GLY A 90 -22.43 -23.28 15.58
C GLY A 90 -21.50 -22.88 14.42
N SER A 91 -21.58 -21.65 13.90
CA SER A 91 -20.58 -21.14 12.96
C SER A 91 -19.32 -20.71 13.72
N VAL A 92 -18.24 -21.48 13.59
CA VAL A 92 -16.93 -21.18 14.18
C VAL A 92 -15.92 -20.81 13.09
N CYS A 93 -15.00 -19.89 13.39
CA CYS A 93 -13.96 -19.51 12.45
C CYS A 93 -12.93 -20.64 12.37
N THR A 94 -12.53 -21.00 11.15
CA THR A 94 -11.60 -22.13 10.94
C THR A 94 -10.18 -21.82 11.44
N THR A 95 -9.84 -20.55 11.61
CA THR A 95 -8.47 -20.10 11.93
C THR A 95 -8.19 -20.05 13.43
N ASP A 96 -9.13 -19.53 14.23
CA ASP A 96 -9.01 -19.40 15.69
C ASP A 96 -10.01 -20.26 16.48
N GLY A 97 -11.03 -20.82 15.84
CA GLY A 97 -12.10 -21.56 16.51
C GLY A 97 -12.98 -20.70 17.42
N ALA A 98 -12.87 -19.37 17.33
CA ALA A 98 -13.62 -18.44 18.16
C ALA A 98 -14.95 -18.05 17.49
N ASP A 99 -15.92 -17.61 18.30
CA ASP A 99 -17.18 -17.06 17.83
C ASP A 99 -16.99 -15.65 17.22
N SER A 100 -18.02 -15.18 16.49
CA SER A 100 -18.06 -13.86 15.84
C SER A 100 -17.75 -12.66 16.76
N ARG A 101 -17.88 -12.80 18.09
CA ARG A 101 -17.60 -11.73 19.05
C ARG A 101 -16.13 -11.61 19.42
N ASP A 102 -15.43 -12.73 19.49
CA ASP A 102 -14.05 -12.81 19.95
C ASP A 102 -13.05 -12.92 18.79
N CYS A 103 -13.51 -13.34 17.61
CA CYS A 103 -12.70 -13.38 16.41
C CYS A 103 -12.29 -11.95 15.96
N PRO A 104 -10.98 -11.65 15.82
CA PRO A 104 -10.51 -10.34 15.39
C PRO A 104 -10.67 -10.09 13.88
N GLY A 105 -10.95 -11.15 13.10
CA GLY A 105 -10.94 -11.14 11.65
C GLY A 105 -9.53 -11.27 11.08
N TYR A 106 -9.42 -12.05 10.00
CA TYR A 106 -8.15 -12.35 9.34
C TYR A 106 -8.11 -11.76 7.93
N PHE A 107 -6.91 -11.42 7.49
CA PHE A 107 -6.72 -10.85 6.16
C PHE A 107 -6.68 -11.94 5.10
N GLY A 108 -7.39 -11.69 4.00
CA GLY A 108 -7.22 -12.41 2.74
C GLY A 108 -6.43 -11.56 1.76
N HIS A 109 -6.03 -12.16 0.64
CA HIS A 109 -5.46 -11.42 -0.48
C HIS A 109 -6.14 -11.81 -1.79
N ILE A 110 -6.12 -10.88 -2.74
CA ILE A 110 -6.53 -11.09 -4.13
C ILE A 110 -5.29 -10.91 -4.99
N GLU A 111 -4.97 -11.92 -5.79
CA GLU A 111 -3.90 -11.80 -6.77
C GLU A 111 -4.43 -11.12 -8.03
N LEU A 112 -3.94 -9.93 -8.29
CA LEU A 112 -4.29 -9.19 -9.50
C LEU A 112 -3.58 -9.81 -10.71
N ALA A 113 -4.28 -9.89 -11.84
CA ALA A 113 -3.69 -10.36 -13.10
C ALA A 113 -2.59 -9.41 -13.62
N GLN A 114 -2.66 -8.12 -13.28
CA GLN A 114 -1.71 -7.10 -13.68
C GLN A 114 -1.41 -6.14 -12.52
N PRO A 115 -0.17 -5.61 -12.42
CA PRO A 115 0.16 -4.62 -11.41
C PRO A 115 -0.60 -3.32 -11.65
N MET A 116 -1.13 -2.72 -10.58
CA MET A 116 -1.87 -1.47 -10.61
C MET A 116 -1.23 -0.41 -9.73
N TYR A 117 -1.31 0.85 -10.16
CA TYR A 117 -0.86 1.97 -9.34
C TYR A 117 -1.85 2.28 -8.22
N HIS A 118 -1.34 2.48 -7.01
CA HIS A 118 -2.16 2.94 -5.89
C HIS A 118 -2.46 4.44 -6.02
N CYS A 119 -3.75 4.81 -6.06
CA CYS A 119 -4.22 6.18 -6.31
C CYS A 119 -3.61 7.23 -5.37
N GLY A 120 -3.39 6.90 -4.10
CA GLY A 120 -2.77 7.80 -3.13
C GLY A 120 -1.29 8.08 -3.38
N PHE A 121 -0.57 7.18 -4.07
CA PHE A 121 0.87 7.30 -4.31
C PHE A 121 1.24 7.77 -5.71
N ILE A 122 0.29 7.86 -6.64
CA ILE A 122 0.58 8.24 -8.04
C ILE A 122 1.33 9.58 -8.14
N LYS A 123 0.93 10.59 -7.36
CA LYS A 123 1.63 11.90 -7.36
C LYS A 123 3.10 11.78 -6.95
N THR A 124 3.40 10.90 -5.99
CA THR A 124 4.77 10.64 -5.53
C THR A 124 5.54 9.84 -6.57
N ILE A 125 4.91 8.85 -7.21
CA ILE A 125 5.52 8.04 -8.28
C ILE A 125 5.92 8.94 -9.46
N VAL A 126 5.04 9.84 -9.90
CA VAL A 126 5.35 10.80 -10.98
C VAL A 126 6.52 11.72 -10.61
N ARG A 127 6.65 12.14 -9.34
CA ARG A 127 7.80 12.90 -8.86
C ARG A 127 9.09 12.09 -8.92
N VAL A 128 9.06 10.82 -8.55
CA VAL A 128 10.21 9.92 -8.62
C VAL A 128 10.61 9.65 -10.07
N LEU A 129 9.65 9.37 -10.96
CA LEU A 129 9.90 9.16 -12.39
C LEU A 129 10.59 10.36 -13.05
N ARG A 130 10.26 11.59 -12.63
CA ARG A 130 10.95 12.81 -13.11
C ARG A 130 12.41 12.93 -12.63
N CYS A 131 12.82 12.20 -11.60
CA CYS A 131 14.18 12.25 -11.06
C CYS A 131 15.09 11.14 -11.62
N VAL A 132 14.50 10.09 -12.16
CA VAL A 132 15.19 8.89 -12.64
C VAL A 132 15.22 8.92 -14.17
N SER A 133 16.35 8.57 -14.76
CA SER A 133 16.47 8.44 -16.21
C SER A 133 15.65 7.26 -16.72
N TYR A 134 14.88 7.50 -17.78
CA TYR A 134 14.07 6.47 -18.44
C TYR A 134 14.90 5.30 -18.99
N HIS A 135 16.14 5.54 -19.41
CA HIS A 135 16.97 4.54 -20.09
C HIS A 135 17.93 3.80 -19.16
N THR A 136 18.53 4.53 -18.22
CA THR A 136 19.62 3.99 -17.37
C THR A 136 19.19 3.66 -15.96
N SER A 137 17.94 4.03 -15.57
CA SER A 137 17.41 3.91 -14.21
C SER A 137 18.28 4.59 -13.13
N LYS A 138 19.22 5.45 -13.54
CA LYS A 138 20.06 6.27 -12.64
C LYS A 138 19.36 7.59 -12.32
N LEU A 139 19.75 8.21 -11.21
CA LEU A 139 19.32 9.58 -10.91
C LEU A 139 19.90 10.54 -11.94
N LEU A 140 19.10 11.50 -12.41
CA LEU A 140 19.52 12.52 -13.37
C LEU A 140 20.49 13.56 -12.77
N VAL A 141 20.67 13.56 -11.45
CA VAL A 141 21.58 14.48 -10.76
C VAL A 141 22.85 13.73 -10.42
N ASP A 142 23.97 14.30 -10.86
CA ASP A 142 25.29 13.83 -10.49
C ASP A 142 25.60 14.04 -9.02
N LYS A 143 26.18 13.00 -8.40
CA LYS A 143 26.59 13.01 -6.99
C LYS A 143 27.71 14.01 -6.70
N THR A 144 28.46 14.41 -7.72
CA THR A 144 29.61 15.32 -7.63
C THR A 144 29.19 16.79 -7.53
N THR A 145 27.94 17.13 -7.86
CA THR A 145 27.49 18.52 -7.89
C THR A 145 27.26 19.06 -6.48
N ASP A 146 27.72 20.28 -6.16
CA ASP A 146 27.47 20.91 -4.85
C ASP A 146 26.00 20.98 -4.46
N LYS A 147 25.12 21.19 -5.46
CA LYS A 147 23.66 21.19 -5.28
C LYS A 147 23.13 19.84 -4.78
N TYR A 148 23.73 18.72 -5.19
CA TYR A 148 23.37 17.40 -4.67
C TYR A 148 23.68 17.30 -3.18
N ASN A 149 24.87 17.75 -2.77
CA ASN A 149 25.29 17.80 -1.38
C ASN A 149 24.39 18.71 -0.52
N MET A 150 23.90 19.82 -1.08
CA MET A 150 22.92 20.69 -0.42
C MET A 150 21.59 19.96 -0.19
N GLY A 151 21.10 19.21 -1.18
CA GLY A 151 19.86 18.43 -1.06
C GLY A 151 19.93 17.35 0.03
N LEU A 152 21.10 16.71 0.21
CA LEU A 152 21.31 15.71 1.25
C LEU A 152 21.23 16.26 2.69
N ARG A 153 21.54 17.56 2.88
CA ARG A 153 21.48 18.22 4.20
C ARG A 153 20.04 18.46 4.68
N ILE A 154 19.04 18.36 3.79
CA ILE A 154 17.63 18.56 4.13
C ILE A 154 17.14 17.37 4.98
N ARG A 155 16.76 17.64 6.24
CA ARG A 155 16.27 16.62 7.18
C ARG A 155 14.89 16.06 6.82
N ASN A 156 13.97 16.91 6.38
CA ASN A 156 12.61 16.47 6.04
C ASN A 156 12.62 15.72 4.68
N PRO A 157 12.22 14.44 4.63
CA PRO A 157 12.27 13.64 3.40
C PRO A 157 11.37 14.17 2.29
N GLU A 158 10.22 14.76 2.62
CA GLU A 158 9.29 15.29 1.61
C GLU A 158 9.88 16.53 0.92
N SER A 159 10.40 17.46 1.72
CA SER A 159 11.08 18.65 1.22
C SER A 159 12.33 18.28 0.41
N ARG A 160 13.06 17.26 0.85
CA ARG A 160 14.23 16.72 0.14
C ARG A 160 13.84 16.19 -1.24
N LEU A 161 12.78 15.38 -1.35
CA LEU A 161 12.29 14.90 -2.64
C LEU A 161 11.89 16.07 -3.55
N ARG A 162 11.16 17.06 -3.02
CA ARG A 162 10.73 18.23 -3.79
C ARG A 162 11.91 19.04 -4.35
N TYR A 163 12.98 19.17 -3.56
CA TYR A 163 14.22 19.83 -3.99
C TYR A 163 14.85 19.11 -5.20
N PHE A 164 15.02 17.78 -5.11
CA PHE A 164 15.57 17.00 -6.22
C PHE A 164 14.68 17.03 -7.47
N VAL A 165 13.35 16.99 -7.30
CA VAL A 165 12.40 17.13 -8.42
C VAL A 165 12.59 18.47 -9.13
N GLY A 166 12.81 19.56 -8.39
CA GLY A 166 13.07 20.88 -8.95
C GLY A 166 14.36 20.92 -9.78
N MET A 167 15.42 20.25 -9.31
CA MET A 167 16.69 20.15 -10.05
C MET A 167 16.55 19.33 -11.33
N CYS A 168 15.83 18.21 -11.28
CA CYS A 168 15.66 17.32 -12.43
C CYS A 168 14.68 17.89 -13.47
N ALA A 169 13.75 18.75 -13.08
CA ALA A 169 12.74 19.30 -14.00
C ALA A 169 13.33 20.07 -15.19
N SER A 170 14.50 20.68 -15.00
CA SER A 170 15.23 21.42 -16.04
C SER A 170 16.03 20.51 -16.99
N LYS A 171 16.39 19.29 -16.57
CA LYS A 171 17.20 18.38 -17.38
C LYS A 171 16.31 17.64 -18.38
N ARG A 172 16.53 17.87 -19.67
CA ARG A 172 15.76 17.26 -20.78
C ARG A 172 16.53 16.17 -21.53
N MET A 173 17.81 16.02 -21.25
CA MET A 173 18.68 15.00 -21.81
C MET A 173 19.38 14.28 -20.66
N ASP A 174 19.62 12.98 -20.82
CA ASP A 174 20.47 12.21 -19.92
C ASP A 174 21.94 12.54 -20.20
N GLU A 175 22.69 12.96 -19.18
CA GLU A 175 24.12 13.24 -19.30
C GLU A 175 24.93 11.98 -19.62
N SER A 176 24.44 10.80 -19.22
CA SER A 176 25.14 9.53 -19.39
C SER A 176 24.94 8.88 -20.76
N THR A 177 23.81 9.13 -21.42
CA THR A 177 23.45 8.48 -22.69
C THR A 177 23.13 9.45 -23.82
N GLY A 178 22.96 10.74 -23.53
CA GLY A 178 22.52 11.74 -24.51
C GLY A 178 21.07 11.60 -24.96
N ASN A 179 20.32 10.63 -24.41
CA ASN A 179 18.93 10.36 -24.80
C ASN A 179 17.96 11.38 -24.18
N PRO A 180 16.86 11.71 -24.88
CA PRO A 180 15.85 12.64 -24.37
C PRO A 180 15.05 12.05 -23.21
N GLN A 181 14.81 12.87 -22.19
CA GLN A 181 13.95 12.51 -21.06
C GLN A 181 12.49 12.86 -21.36
N PRO A 182 11.54 11.94 -21.09
CA PRO A 182 10.14 12.19 -21.35
C PRO A 182 9.53 13.19 -20.37
N LYS A 183 8.49 13.89 -20.81
CA LYS A 183 7.62 14.70 -19.96
C LYS A 183 6.52 13.80 -19.40
N TYR A 184 6.54 13.59 -18.09
CA TYR A 184 5.49 12.85 -17.39
C TYR A 184 4.30 13.75 -17.06
N LYS A 185 3.14 13.43 -17.66
CA LYS A 185 1.82 13.94 -17.30
C LYS A 185 1.02 12.83 -16.62
N TYR A 186 0.12 13.22 -15.72
CA TYR A 186 -0.81 12.29 -15.08
C TYR A 186 -2.22 12.74 -15.43
N ASP A 187 -2.97 11.86 -16.09
CA ASP A 187 -4.35 12.08 -16.47
C ASP A 187 -5.21 10.95 -15.91
N ALA A 188 -6.13 11.30 -15.00
CA ALA A 188 -7.02 10.41 -14.26
C ALA A 188 -6.36 9.18 -13.60
N MET A 189 -6.12 8.08 -14.32
CA MET A 189 -5.51 6.85 -13.80
C MET A 189 -4.32 6.38 -14.63
N LYS A 190 -3.86 7.19 -15.59
CA LYS A 190 -2.76 6.85 -16.49
C LYS A 190 -1.62 7.85 -16.34
N ILE A 191 -0.39 7.35 -16.39
CA ILE A 191 0.82 8.16 -16.48
C ILE A 191 1.24 8.17 -17.94
N ILE A 192 1.27 9.35 -18.55
CA ILE A 192 1.63 9.56 -19.95
C ILE A 192 3.05 10.10 -20.00
N ALA A 193 3.90 9.47 -20.82
CA ALA A 193 5.27 9.89 -21.06
C ALA A 193 5.38 10.43 -22.50
N GLU A 194 5.61 11.73 -22.64
CA GLU A 194 5.76 12.39 -23.95
C GLU A 194 7.25 12.61 -24.24
N PHE A 195 7.74 12.06 -25.35
CA PHE A 195 9.08 12.35 -25.87
C PHE A 195 8.98 13.45 -26.92
N ASP A 196 9.80 14.50 -26.78
CA ASP A 196 9.90 15.53 -27.80
C ASP A 196 10.54 14.90 -29.06
N LYS A 197 9.81 14.84 -30.18
CA LYS A 197 10.32 14.27 -31.44
C LYS A 197 11.51 15.10 -31.95
N PRO A 198 12.59 14.47 -32.47
CA PRO A 198 13.61 15.22 -33.20
C PRO A 198 12.95 15.86 -34.43
N LYS A 199 13.22 17.15 -34.69
CA LYS A 199 12.66 17.87 -35.85
C LYS A 199 13.12 17.17 -37.14
N GLY A 200 12.24 16.44 -37.83
CA GLY A 200 12.52 15.90 -39.18
C GLY A 200 11.99 14.50 -39.53
N GLN A 201 11.26 13.78 -38.67
CA GLN A 201 10.60 12.52 -39.07
C GLN A 201 9.11 12.54 -38.68
N GLU A 202 8.25 12.41 -39.70
CA GLU A 202 6.82 12.14 -39.58
C GLU A 202 6.57 10.73 -39.01
N GLU A 203 5.32 10.48 -38.64
CA GLU A 203 4.94 9.67 -37.49
C GLU A 203 4.98 8.16 -37.74
N ALA A 204 5.66 7.43 -36.86
CA ALA A 204 5.26 6.07 -36.50
C ALA A 204 4.76 6.11 -35.06
N VAL A 205 3.45 6.30 -34.88
CA VAL A 205 2.78 6.10 -33.60
C VAL A 205 2.67 4.60 -33.37
N GLU A 206 3.75 3.97 -32.91
CA GLU A 206 3.64 2.69 -32.24
C GLU A 206 3.17 2.96 -30.82
N GLN A 207 1.85 2.94 -30.60
CA GLN A 207 1.27 2.81 -29.26
C GLN A 207 1.58 1.40 -28.74
N GLY A 208 2.87 1.15 -28.47
CA GLY A 208 3.30 0.04 -27.67
C GLY A 208 2.88 0.32 -26.24
N GLU A 209 1.70 -0.15 -25.84
CA GLU A 209 1.50 -0.55 -24.46
C GLU A 209 2.65 -1.49 -24.12
N ARG A 210 3.72 -0.98 -23.49
CA ARG A 210 4.70 -1.84 -22.86
C ARG A 210 3.97 -2.50 -21.69
N LYS A 211 3.28 -3.60 -21.98
CA LYS A 211 2.84 -4.57 -20.99
C LYS A 211 4.11 -5.00 -20.28
N PHE A 212 4.34 -4.45 -19.09
CA PHE A 212 5.36 -4.97 -18.19
C PHE A 212 4.85 -6.32 -17.71
N VAL A 213 5.08 -7.37 -18.51
CA VAL A 213 4.98 -8.74 -18.04
C VAL A 213 6.17 -8.90 -17.11
N SER A 214 5.94 -8.85 -15.81
CA SER A 214 6.92 -9.32 -14.84
C SER A 214 7.04 -10.83 -15.04
N GLY A 215 7.86 -11.24 -16.02
CA GLY A 215 8.33 -12.60 -16.12
C GLY A 215 9.09 -12.90 -14.83
N ARG A 216 8.55 -13.78 -13.99
CA ARG A 216 9.35 -14.45 -12.97
C ARG A 216 10.51 -15.10 -13.71
N ALA A 217 11.72 -14.57 -13.51
CA ALA A 217 12.91 -15.38 -13.68
C ALA A 217 12.80 -16.50 -12.64
N ALA A 218 12.52 -17.71 -13.11
CA ALA A 218 12.78 -18.91 -12.34
C ALA A 218 14.29 -18.94 -12.05
N ALA A 219 14.68 -18.56 -10.84
CA ALA A 219 15.97 -18.93 -10.30
C ALA A 219 15.77 -20.29 -9.62
N LEU A 220 16.20 -21.33 -10.35
CA LEU A 220 16.60 -22.60 -9.77
C LEU A 220 17.60 -22.35 -8.64
N GLN A 221 17.26 -22.83 -7.45
CA GLN A 221 18.11 -23.68 -6.58
C GLN A 221 17.24 -24.26 -5.46
#